data_AF-A0A059LHB2-F1
#
_entry.id   AF-A0A059LHB2-F1
#
_cell.length_a   1.000
_cell.length_b   1.000
_cell.length_c   1.000
_cell.angle_alpha   90.00
_cell.angle_beta   90.00
_cell.angle_gamma   90.00
#
_symmetry.space_group_name_H-M   'P 1'
#
loop_
_entity.id
_entity.type
_entity.pdbx_description
1 polymer ?
#
loop_
_entity_poly.entity_id
_entity_poly.type
_entity_poly.pdbx_seq_one_letter_code
_entity_poly.pdbx_strand_id
1 'polypeptide(L)'
;AELARENLARRDECREALEALTVVRTSEHGPAAAAYEGARARQEEVLQRLAPQVLMERLRQAAGEADAASEDLVERCRGGELGVDEFVEGYLVERTLFHLRDLKHQAAVQTIPPHA
;
A
#
# COMPACT_ATOMS: atom_id res chain seq x y z
N ALA A 1 20.43 -59.06 13.31
CA ALA A 1 19.49 -59.62 12.32
C ALA A 1 18.03 -59.28 12.66
N GLU A 2 17.63 -59.32 13.94
CA GLU A 2 16.33 -58.85 14.45
C GLU A 2 15.87 -57.50 13.88
N LEU A 3 16.70 -56.46 14.06
CA LEU A 3 16.38 -55.08 13.67
C LEU A 3 16.07 -54.92 12.17
N ALA A 4 16.76 -55.70 11.33
CA ALA A 4 16.55 -55.68 9.89
C ALA A 4 15.20 -56.32 9.52
N ARG A 5 14.76 -57.36 10.24
CA ARG A 5 13.44 -57.98 10.04
C ARG A 5 12.32 -57.08 10.52
N GLU A 6 12.48 -56.43 11.67
CA GLU A 6 11.51 -55.46 12.19
C GLU A 6 11.35 -54.26 11.26
N ASN A 7 12.45 -53.72 10.74
CA ASN A 7 12.41 -52.64 9.74
C ASN A 7 11.73 -53.07 8.43
N LEU A 8 11.95 -54.33 8.00
CA LEU A 8 11.27 -54.88 6.83
C LEU A 8 9.76 -55.05 7.07
N ALA A 9 9.36 -55.50 8.26
CA ALA A 9 7.96 -55.68 8.62
C ALA A 9 7.18 -54.35 8.63
N ARG A 10 7.83 -53.25 9.03
CA ARG A 10 7.22 -51.90 9.08
C ARG A 10 7.33 -51.11 7.78
N ARG A 11 7.95 -51.68 6.74
CA ARG A 11 8.22 -50.98 5.47
C ARG A 11 6.93 -50.53 4.79
N ASP A 12 5.91 -51.38 4.78
CA ASP A 12 4.65 -51.08 4.12
C ASP A 12 3.84 -50.02 4.90
N GLU A 13 3.80 -50.11 6.23
CA GLU A 13 3.21 -49.07 7.10
C GLU A 13 3.88 -47.70 6.90
N CYS A 14 5.23 -47.68 6.84
CA CYS A 14 5.98 -46.46 6.56
C CYS A 14 5.68 -45.90 5.16
N ARG A 15 5.49 -46.77 4.15
CA ARG A 15 5.14 -46.35 2.79
C ARG A 15 3.75 -45.71 2.78
N GLU A 16 2.75 -46.35 3.38
CA GLU A 16 1.38 -45.83 3.47
C GLU A 16 1.33 -44.49 4.22
N ALA A 17 2.07 -44.35 5.31
CA ALA A 17 2.17 -43.09 6.04
C ALA A 17 2.79 -41.96 5.19
N LEU A 18 3.82 -42.27 4.38
CA LEU A 18 4.44 -41.31 3.47
C LEU A 18 3.51 -40.92 2.32
N GLU A 19 2.75 -41.86 1.78
CA GLU A 19 1.74 -41.61 0.75
C GLU A 19 0.62 -40.71 1.29
N ALA A 20 0.07 -41.02 2.47
CA ALA A 20 -0.93 -40.20 3.14
C ALA A 20 -0.42 -38.79 3.43
N LEU A 21 0.83 -38.66 3.93
CA LEU A 21 1.47 -37.36 4.14
C LEU A 21 1.63 -36.58 2.83
N THR A 22 2.00 -37.26 1.74
CA THR A 22 2.15 -36.63 0.43
C THR A 22 0.82 -36.11 -0.09
N VAL A 23 -0.26 -36.88 0.08
CA VAL A 23 -1.62 -36.45 -0.26
C VAL A 23 -1.97 -35.20 0.54
N VAL A 24 -1.94 -35.24 1.87
CA VAL A 24 -2.30 -34.08 2.72
C VAL A 24 -1.44 -32.85 2.38
N ARG A 25 -0.13 -33.03 2.18
CA ARG A 25 0.77 -31.93 1.83
C ARG A 25 0.38 -31.27 0.50
N THR A 26 -0.08 -32.06 -0.46
CA THR A 26 -0.40 -31.56 -1.80
C THR A 26 -1.84 -31.08 -1.93
N SER A 27 -2.81 -31.75 -1.29
CA SER A 27 -4.23 -31.43 -1.39
C SER A 27 -4.69 -30.35 -0.43
N GLU A 28 -4.06 -30.25 0.75
CA GLU A 28 -4.50 -29.32 1.80
C GLU A 28 -3.46 -28.24 2.06
N HIS A 29 -2.23 -28.64 2.39
CA HIS A 29 -1.20 -27.68 2.77
C HIS A 29 -0.76 -26.79 1.59
N GLY A 30 -0.56 -27.37 0.41
CA GLY A 30 -0.16 -26.62 -0.79
C GLY A 30 -1.14 -25.47 -1.12
N PRO A 31 -2.43 -25.76 -1.30
CA PRO A 31 -3.44 -24.72 -1.55
C PRO A 31 -3.58 -23.71 -0.41
N ALA A 32 -3.54 -24.17 0.85
CA ALA A 32 -3.62 -23.26 2.01
C ALA A 32 -2.42 -22.30 2.07
N ALA A 33 -1.20 -22.80 1.83
CA ALA A 33 0.01 -21.98 1.78
C ALA A 33 -0.05 -20.97 0.62
N ALA A 34 -0.49 -21.40 -0.56
CA ALA A 34 -0.64 -20.50 -1.71
C ALA A 34 -1.70 -19.41 -1.45
N ALA A 35 -2.82 -19.75 -0.84
CA ALA A 35 -3.87 -18.80 -0.47
C ALA A 35 -3.37 -17.79 0.58
N TYR A 36 -2.61 -18.26 1.58
CA TYR A 36 -1.99 -17.41 2.58
C TYR A 36 -0.99 -16.43 1.95
N GLU A 37 -0.07 -16.90 1.12
CA GLU A 37 0.91 -16.03 0.48
C GLU A 37 0.24 -15.02 -0.46
N GLY A 38 -0.82 -15.42 -1.18
CA GLY A 38 -1.61 -14.49 -1.99
C GLY A 38 -2.30 -13.40 -1.14
N ALA A 39 -2.88 -13.77 -0.01
CA ALA A 39 -3.50 -12.83 0.91
C ALA A 39 -2.46 -11.88 1.53
N ARG A 40 -1.32 -12.41 1.95
CA ARG A 40 -0.20 -11.66 2.51
C ARG A 40 0.38 -10.66 1.52
N ALA A 41 0.64 -11.08 0.28
CA ALA A 41 1.15 -10.20 -0.77
C ALA A 41 0.18 -9.04 -1.04
N ARG A 42 -1.13 -9.33 -1.10
CA ARG A 42 -2.15 -8.29 -1.25
C ARG A 42 -2.19 -7.33 -0.05
N GLN A 43 -2.07 -7.85 1.17
CA GLN A 43 -2.00 -7.03 2.38
C GLN A 43 -0.80 -6.09 2.31
N GLU A 44 0.37 -6.61 1.93
CA GLU A 44 1.60 -5.83 1.82
C GLU A 44 1.48 -4.74 0.75
N GLU A 45 0.93 -5.04 -0.43
CA GLU A 45 0.67 -4.04 -1.48
C GLU A 45 -0.23 -2.90 -0.96
N VAL A 46 -1.31 -3.25 -0.26
CA VAL A 46 -2.24 -2.27 0.31
C VAL A 46 -1.55 -1.43 1.37
N LEU A 47 -0.78 -2.05 2.26
CA LEU A 47 -0.03 -1.35 3.31
C LEU A 47 1.02 -0.41 2.70
N GLN A 48 1.74 -0.81 1.66
CA GLN A 48 2.70 0.07 0.99
C GLN A 48 2.01 1.31 0.38
N ARG A 49 0.77 1.19 -0.10
CA ARG A 49 0.04 2.30 -0.72
C ARG A 49 -0.67 3.20 0.28
N LEU A 50 -1.03 2.67 1.44
CA LEU A 50 -1.81 3.34 2.48
C LEU A 50 -1.01 3.61 3.75
N ALA A 51 0.28 3.28 3.76
CA ALA A 51 1.16 3.60 4.87
C ALA A 51 1.08 5.10 5.17
N PRO A 52 1.03 5.50 6.46
CA PRO A 52 0.81 6.89 6.82
C PRO A 52 1.79 7.85 6.15
N GLN A 53 3.07 7.47 6.08
CA GLN A 53 4.10 8.26 5.41
C GLN A 53 3.83 8.47 3.91
N VAL A 54 3.33 7.45 3.22
CA VAL A 54 2.97 7.56 1.79
C VAL A 54 1.78 8.50 1.60
N LEU A 55 0.77 8.42 2.48
CA LEU A 55 -0.38 9.31 2.42
C LEU A 55 -0.02 10.76 2.76
N MET A 56 0.87 10.97 3.74
CA MET A 56 1.37 12.29 4.11
C MET A 56 2.20 12.91 2.98
N GLU A 57 3.08 12.14 2.35
CA GLU A 57 3.87 12.62 1.19
C GLU A 57 2.95 12.99 0.03
N ARG A 58 1.95 12.16 -0.30
CA ARG A 58 0.95 12.49 -1.32
C ARG A 58 0.17 13.75 -1.00
N LEU A 59 -0.17 13.97 0.27
CA LEU A 59 -0.89 15.17 0.69
C LEU A 59 -0.01 16.42 0.55
N ARG A 60 1.28 16.31 0.90
CA ARG A 60 2.27 17.38 0.70
C ARG A 60 2.44 17.70 -0.79
N GLN A 61 2.58 16.68 -1.63
CA GLN A 61 2.67 16.85 -3.08
C GLN A 61 1.42 17.54 -3.63
N ALA A 62 0.23 17.07 -3.25
CA ALA A 62 -1.03 17.68 -3.69
C ALA A 62 -1.21 19.12 -3.19
N ALA A 63 -0.62 19.49 -2.05
CA ALA A 63 -0.56 20.89 -1.64
C ALA A 63 0.35 21.68 -2.61
N GLY A 64 1.57 21.21 -2.87
CA GLY A 64 2.49 21.84 -3.82
C GLY A 64 1.93 21.99 -5.24
N GLU A 65 1.15 21.03 -5.71
CA GLU A 65 0.46 21.12 -7.02
C GLU A 65 -0.56 22.28 -7.06
N ALA A 66 -1.33 22.49 -5.98
CA ALA A 66 -2.26 23.62 -5.88
C ALA A 66 -1.52 24.96 -5.74
N ASP A 67 -0.37 24.96 -5.05
CA ASP A 67 0.49 26.14 -4.95
C ASP A 67 1.00 26.56 -6.34
N ALA A 68 1.59 25.62 -7.08
CA ALA A 68 2.09 25.83 -8.43
C ALA A 68 0.98 26.25 -9.41
N ALA A 69 -0.22 25.65 -9.31
CA ALA A 69 -1.38 26.06 -10.12
C ALA A 69 -1.81 27.51 -9.80
N SER A 70 -1.75 27.91 -8.53
CA SER A 70 -2.04 29.30 -8.14
C SER A 70 -0.99 30.29 -8.67
N GLU A 71 0.28 29.88 -8.75
CA GLU A 71 1.36 30.68 -9.34
C GLU A 71 1.21 30.83 -10.86
N ASP A 72 0.81 29.75 -11.57
CA ASP A 72 0.52 29.81 -13.00
C ASP A 72 -0.60 30.82 -13.31
N LEU A 73 -1.68 30.82 -12.51
CA LEU A 73 -2.75 31.80 -12.64
C LEU A 73 -2.27 33.25 -12.46
N VAL A 74 -1.33 33.47 -11.54
CA VAL A 74 -0.72 34.81 -11.33
C VAL A 74 0.05 35.23 -12.57
N GLU A 75 0.87 34.36 -13.14
CA GLU A 75 1.67 34.68 -14.32
C GLU A 75 0.79 34.91 -15.56
N ARG A 76 -0.24 34.10 -15.76
CA ARG A 76 -1.21 34.27 -16.86
C ARG A 76 -2.01 35.57 -16.73
N CYS A 77 -2.43 35.94 -15.52
CA CYS A 77 -3.07 37.22 -15.27
C CYS A 77 -2.12 38.40 -15.53
N ARG A 78 -0.85 38.31 -15.12
CA ARG A 78 0.19 39.33 -15.40
C ARG A 78 0.49 39.46 -16.89
N GLY A 79 0.46 38.35 -17.62
CA GLY A 79 0.61 38.31 -19.07
C GLY A 79 -0.59 38.85 -19.85
N GLY A 80 -1.71 39.13 -19.17
CA GLY A 80 -2.96 39.57 -19.81
C GLY A 80 -3.72 38.45 -20.53
N GLU A 81 -3.33 37.19 -20.31
CA GLU A 81 -4.00 36.01 -20.87
C GLU A 81 -5.31 35.68 -20.14
N LEU A 82 -5.48 36.23 -18.95
CA LEU A 82 -6.61 35.95 -18.07
C LEU A 82 -7.20 37.27 -17.55
N GLY A 83 -8.53 37.36 -17.56
CA GLY A 83 -9.24 38.51 -16.98
C GLY A 83 -9.13 38.54 -15.45
N VAL A 84 -9.25 39.72 -14.85
CA VAL A 84 -9.13 39.88 -13.38
C VAL A 84 -10.19 39.06 -12.63
N ASP A 85 -11.43 39.03 -13.13
CA ASP A 85 -12.50 38.28 -12.46
C ASP A 85 -12.26 36.77 -12.54
N GLU A 86 -11.82 36.26 -13.70
CA GLU A 86 -11.44 34.86 -13.90
C GLU A 86 -10.22 34.49 -13.04
N PHE A 87 -9.27 35.41 -12.88
CA PHE A 87 -8.11 35.22 -12.01
C PHE A 87 -8.54 35.06 -10.57
N VAL A 88 -9.35 35.98 -10.08
CA VAL A 88 -9.79 35.97 -8.68
C VAL A 88 -10.55 34.68 -8.37
N GLU A 89 -11.47 34.26 -9.25
CA GLU A 89 -12.22 33.02 -9.05
C GLU A 89 -11.30 31.79 -9.00
N GLY A 90 -10.43 31.61 -9.99
CA GLY A 90 -9.51 30.46 -10.05
C GLY A 90 -8.47 30.47 -8.93
N TYR A 91 -7.86 31.63 -8.66
CA TYR A 91 -6.81 31.77 -7.67
C TYR A 91 -7.33 31.46 -6.26
N LEU A 92 -8.52 31.95 -5.91
CA LEU A 92 -9.12 31.67 -4.60
C LEU A 92 -9.40 30.18 -4.41
N VAL A 93 -9.82 29.47 -5.46
CA VAL A 93 -10.02 28.02 -5.42
C VAL A 93 -8.70 27.30 -5.11
N GLU A 94 -7.65 27.58 -5.89
CA GLU A 94 -6.35 26.90 -5.72
C GLU A 94 -5.68 27.26 -4.38
N ARG A 95 -5.74 28.53 -3.95
CA ARG A 95 -5.20 28.94 -2.64
C ARG A 95 -5.95 28.31 -1.49
N THR A 96 -7.27 28.25 -1.56
CA THR A 96 -8.07 27.56 -0.54
C THR A 96 -7.69 26.09 -0.46
N LEU A 97 -7.52 25.44 -1.62
CA LEU A 97 -7.14 24.04 -1.71
C LEU A 97 -5.74 23.78 -1.14
N PHE A 98 -4.76 24.62 -1.49
CA PHE A 98 -3.42 24.61 -0.92
C PHE A 98 -3.47 24.67 0.61
N HIS A 99 -4.11 25.71 1.16
CA HIS A 99 -4.15 25.92 2.61
C HIS A 99 -4.86 24.80 3.36
N LEU A 100 -5.95 24.25 2.80
CA LEU A 100 -6.64 23.11 3.38
C LEU A 100 -5.76 21.85 3.40
N ARG A 101 -5.01 21.59 2.34
CA ARG A 101 -4.12 20.43 2.24
C ARG A 101 -2.90 20.57 3.14
N ASP A 102 -2.29 21.75 3.16
CA ASP A 102 -1.15 22.07 4.02
C ASP A 102 -1.53 21.96 5.50
N LEU A 103 -2.68 22.51 5.91
CA LEU A 103 -3.16 22.37 7.29
C LEU A 103 -3.39 20.90 7.67
N LYS A 104 -3.98 20.10 6.77
CA LYS A 104 -4.15 18.65 7.00
C LYS A 104 -2.81 17.93 7.10
N HIS A 105 -1.82 18.31 6.30
CA HIS A 105 -0.49 17.74 6.35
C HIS A 105 0.21 18.08 7.67
N GLN A 106 0.16 19.34 8.10
CA GLN A 106 0.72 19.76 9.39
C GLN A 106 0.05 19.04 10.57
N ALA A 107 -1.27 18.91 10.55
CA ALA A 107 -1.99 18.13 11.56
C ALA A 107 -1.57 16.65 11.55
N ALA A 108 -1.41 16.05 10.36
CA ALA A 108 -0.94 14.67 10.23
C ALA A 108 0.48 14.50 10.79
N VAL A 109 1.43 15.41 10.46
CA VAL A 109 2.80 15.39 11.00
C VAL A 109 2.81 15.46 12.54
N GLN A 110 1.87 16.19 13.15
CA GLN A 110 1.79 16.32 14.60
C GLN A 110 1.11 15.15 15.30
N THR A 111 0.17 14.47 14.64
CA THR A 111 -0.69 13.45 15.28
C THR A 111 -0.34 12.02 14.91
N ILE A 112 0.33 11.80 13.77
CA ILE A 112 0.72 10.46 13.30
C ILE A 112 2.16 10.18 13.72
N PRO A 113 2.43 9.07 14.44
CA PRO A 113 3.78 8.71 14.83
C PRO A 113 4.68 8.49 13.59
N PRO A 114 5.97 8.88 13.65
CA PRO A 114 6.90 8.73 12.51
C PRO A 114 7.17 7.26 12.12
N HIS A 115 6.78 6.29 12.96
CA HIS A 115 6.97 4.85 12.74
C HIS A 115 5.67 4.03 12.85
N ALA A 116 4.50 4.68 12.70
CA ALA A 116 3.21 3.99 12.65
C ALA A 116 2.93 3.32 11.29
#